data_AF-A0A839VGI7-F1
#
_entry.id   AF-A0A839VGI7-F1
#
_cell.length_a   1.000
_cell.length_b   1.000
_cell.length_c   1.000
_cell.angle_alpha   90.00
_cell.angle_beta   90.00
_cell.angle_gamma   90.00
#
_symmetry.space_group_name_H-M   'P 1'
#
loop_
_entity.id
_entity.type
_entity.pdbx_description
1 polymer ?
#
loop_
_entity_poly.entity_id
_entity_poly.type
_entity_poly.pdbx_seq_one_letter_code
_entity_poly.pdbx_strand_id
1 'polypeptide(L)'
;MQSHLFYYYRQAHRLMLPLLWLLFLCSLGLSTLHDTLLWAFIIGLPTAAIPSLLIWRAPDSFASRAVVAAALMVFSALFIHQAAGLTELHFGIFVLLAFLLCYRDWKVILVAAAVIAVHHLSFSYLQQWGYGAICFTQPGLGQVVLHALYVVIESAVLAYLARLLFRDAIQAGELSARVNAMTNADDGTIALYNDRDAATSRAGKALQKMSLALRDAIIDVRDGTGTIATAAEKIASDNEALSERTNHQAEALSETTSIMAHITAAVKNSAVHVNHADQLAQTAADVARRGGTEVEKVVSTMASISASSQKIVDIIAVIDGIAFQTNILALNAAVEAARAGEQGRGFAVVASEVRNLAQRSAVAAKEIKELINNSVAEVDSGGALVHQAGKTMEDVVTSIQRVTETMAQIRDNARDQSTSIEHVNQTVHEMEAVTQQNRIMVEEAAATSASLSDEVKRLISVVHVFRLSV
;
A
#
# COMPACT_ATOMS: atom_id res chain seq x y z
N MET A 1 -19.91 21.03 45.35
CA MET A 1 -20.40 22.42 45.38
C MET A 1 -20.56 22.98 46.80
N GLN A 2 -21.25 22.30 47.73
CA GLN A 2 -21.42 22.77 49.12
C GLN A 2 -20.10 22.98 49.90
N SER A 3 -19.08 22.16 49.63
CA SER A 3 -17.76 22.28 50.27
C SER A 3 -17.06 23.62 50.02
N HIS A 4 -17.16 24.18 48.81
CA HIS A 4 -16.54 25.47 48.47
C HIS A 4 -17.28 26.65 49.11
N LEU A 5 -18.60 26.56 49.29
CA LEU A 5 -19.36 27.57 50.02
C LEU A 5 -18.91 27.66 51.49
N PHE A 6 -18.77 26.50 52.14
CA PHE A 6 -18.33 26.42 53.53
C PHE A 6 -16.91 26.98 53.73
N TYR A 7 -16.03 26.80 52.74
CA TYR A 7 -14.72 27.45 52.75
C TYR A 7 -14.83 28.99 52.84
N TYR A 8 -15.65 29.61 51.98
CA TYR A 8 -15.83 31.06 52.01
C TYR A 8 -16.51 31.55 53.29
N TYR A 9 -17.46 30.80 53.85
CA TYR A 9 -18.11 31.16 55.11
C TYR A 9 -17.13 31.13 56.28
N ARG A 10 -16.29 30.09 56.36
CA ARG A 10 -15.24 29.99 57.38
C ARG A 10 -14.18 31.09 57.21
N GLN A 11 -13.80 31.41 55.98
CA GLN A 11 -12.88 32.51 55.70
C GLN A 11 -13.48 33.86 56.13
N ALA A 12 -14.75 34.11 55.83
CA ALA A 12 -15.46 35.30 56.31
C ALA A 12 -15.52 35.34 57.84
N HIS A 13 -15.80 34.23 58.51
CA HIS A 13 -15.78 34.16 59.98
C HIS A 13 -14.42 34.49 60.60
N ARG A 14 -13.30 34.10 59.97
CA ARG A 14 -11.96 34.49 60.43
C ARG A 14 -11.72 36.01 60.38
N LEU A 15 -12.44 36.73 59.51
CA LEU A 15 -12.38 38.19 59.44
C LEU A 15 -13.41 38.84 60.38
N MET A 16 -14.62 38.27 60.50
CA MET A 16 -15.68 38.85 61.33
C MET A 16 -15.44 38.70 62.84
N LEU A 17 -14.79 37.61 63.27
CA LEU A 17 -14.52 37.38 64.69
C LEU A 17 -13.62 38.48 65.30
N PRO A 18 -12.44 38.82 64.75
CA PRO A 18 -11.64 39.92 65.27
C PRO A 18 -12.36 41.26 65.11
N LEU A 19 -13.15 41.46 64.05
CA LEU A 19 -13.95 42.67 63.87
C LEU A 19 -14.97 42.87 65.01
N LEU A 20 -15.70 41.82 65.42
CA LEU A 20 -16.67 41.91 66.52
C LEU A 20 -16.01 42.29 67.85
N TRP A 21 -14.85 41.70 68.16
CA TRP A 21 -14.11 42.04 69.37
C TRP A 21 -13.47 43.42 69.29
N LEU A 22 -13.03 43.86 68.11
CA LEU A 22 -12.59 45.24 67.88
C LEU A 22 -13.73 46.24 68.12
N LEU A 23 -14.94 45.96 67.62
CA LEU A 23 -16.12 46.79 67.86
C LEU A 23 -16.47 46.84 69.36
N PHE A 24 -16.32 45.75 70.09
CA PHE A 24 -16.46 45.74 71.56
C PHE A 24 -15.42 46.66 72.24
N LEU A 25 -14.14 46.57 71.85
CA LEU A 25 -13.10 47.46 72.38
C LEU A 25 -13.37 48.94 72.05
N CYS A 26 -13.85 49.23 70.83
CA CYS A 26 -14.30 50.57 70.45
C CYS A 26 -15.48 51.05 71.32
N SER A 27 -16.42 50.16 71.67
CA SER A 27 -17.53 50.47 72.59
C SER A 27 -17.03 50.84 73.98
N LEU A 28 -16.03 50.14 74.50
CA LEU A 28 -15.39 50.47 75.79
C LEU A 28 -14.72 51.84 75.71
N GLY A 29 -14.03 52.16 74.61
CA GLY A 29 -13.43 53.47 74.39
C GLY A 29 -14.47 54.60 74.39
N LEU A 30 -15.55 54.45 73.61
CA LEU A 30 -16.66 55.41 73.54
C LEU A 30 -17.40 55.57 74.88
N SER A 31 -17.42 54.54 75.72
CA SER A 31 -18.15 54.56 76.98
C SER A 31 -17.65 55.62 77.97
N THR A 32 -16.39 56.05 77.84
CA THR A 32 -15.77 57.09 78.67
C THR A 32 -16.29 58.50 78.38
N LEU A 33 -16.93 58.73 77.22
CA LEU A 33 -17.36 60.07 76.80
C LEU A 33 -18.68 60.52 77.44
N HIS A 34 -19.61 59.59 77.70
CA HIS A 34 -20.97 59.90 78.19
C HIS A 34 -21.40 59.00 79.37
N ASP A 35 -20.43 58.43 80.10
CA ASP A 35 -20.65 57.51 81.24
C ASP A 35 -21.59 56.33 80.90
N THR A 36 -21.33 55.65 79.78
CA THR A 36 -22.15 54.53 79.27
C THR A 36 -21.47 53.17 79.43
N LEU A 37 -20.56 53.05 80.42
CA LEU A 37 -19.77 51.84 80.67
C LEU A 37 -20.66 50.61 80.91
N LEU A 38 -21.77 50.79 81.62
CA LEU A 38 -22.75 49.74 81.89
C LEU A 38 -23.31 49.13 80.60
N TRP A 39 -23.64 49.96 79.60
CA TRP A 39 -24.18 49.50 78.31
C TRP A 39 -23.13 48.79 77.46
N ALA A 40 -21.87 49.23 77.52
CA ALA A 40 -20.76 48.56 76.86
C ALA A 40 -20.64 47.10 77.34
N PHE A 41 -20.78 46.83 78.63
CA PHE A 41 -20.74 45.46 79.17
C PHE A 41 -22.05 44.70 78.97
N ILE A 42 -23.21 45.29 79.28
CA ILE A 42 -24.50 44.57 79.21
C ILE A 42 -24.89 44.23 77.77
N ILE A 43 -24.63 45.13 76.82
CA ILE A 43 -24.99 44.93 75.41
C ILE A 43 -23.77 44.49 74.61
N GLY A 44 -22.65 45.20 74.74
CA GLY A 44 -21.46 44.95 73.91
C GLY A 44 -20.83 43.57 74.13
N LEU A 45 -20.67 43.12 75.39
CA LEU A 45 -20.02 41.83 75.67
C LEU A 45 -20.86 40.64 75.13
N PRO A 46 -22.18 40.53 75.38
CA PRO A 46 -23.00 39.50 74.74
C PRO A 46 -23.02 39.59 73.22
N THR A 47 -23.01 40.81 72.67
CA THR A 47 -23.01 41.04 71.21
C THR A 47 -21.73 40.53 70.54
N ALA A 48 -20.58 40.53 71.22
CA ALA A 48 -19.37 39.87 70.71
C ALA A 48 -19.35 38.35 71.04
N ALA A 49 -19.75 37.96 72.25
CA ALA A 49 -19.61 36.59 72.74
C ALA A 49 -20.59 35.59 72.09
N ILE A 50 -21.86 35.98 71.88
CA ILE A 50 -22.90 35.10 71.32
C ILE A 50 -22.58 34.69 69.87
N PRO A 51 -22.25 35.62 68.95
CA PRO A 51 -21.80 35.22 67.62
C PRO A 51 -20.52 34.40 67.69
N SER A 52 -19.54 34.74 68.55
CA SER A 52 -18.30 33.97 68.70
C SER A 52 -18.56 32.49 69.03
N LEU A 53 -19.47 32.23 69.97
CA LEU A 53 -19.87 30.86 70.34
C LEU A 53 -20.58 30.12 69.20
N LEU A 54 -21.47 30.80 68.47
CA LEU A 54 -22.19 30.21 67.34
C LEU A 54 -21.28 29.93 66.14
N ILE A 55 -20.28 30.77 65.89
CA ILE A 55 -19.23 30.53 64.88
C ILE A 55 -18.45 29.27 65.25
N TRP A 56 -18.09 29.09 66.51
CA TRP A 56 -17.37 27.90 66.96
C TRP A 56 -18.21 26.62 66.85
N ARG A 57 -19.49 26.68 67.23
CA ARG A 57 -20.38 25.51 67.26
C ARG A 57 -20.93 25.12 65.88
N ALA A 58 -21.25 26.10 65.04
CA ALA A 58 -21.93 25.88 63.76
C ALA A 58 -21.42 26.86 62.68
N PRO A 59 -20.13 26.80 62.31
CA PRO A 59 -19.48 27.77 61.43
C PRO A 59 -20.10 27.85 60.03
N ASP A 60 -20.70 26.76 59.56
CA ASP A 60 -21.24 26.66 58.20
C ASP A 60 -22.74 26.99 58.11
N SER A 61 -23.38 27.26 59.25
CA SER A 61 -24.82 27.47 59.32
C SER A 61 -25.24 28.84 58.80
N PHE A 62 -26.50 28.98 58.39
CA PHE A 62 -27.08 30.31 58.18
C PHE A 62 -27.22 31.08 59.50
N ALA A 63 -27.51 30.39 60.60
CA ALA A 63 -27.71 30.99 61.91
C ALA A 63 -26.47 31.73 62.42
N SER A 64 -25.27 31.15 62.28
CA SER A 64 -24.01 31.81 62.67
C SER A 64 -23.81 33.12 61.91
N ARG A 65 -24.07 33.12 60.60
CA ARG A 65 -23.90 34.30 59.72
C ARG A 65 -24.95 35.37 59.98
N ALA A 66 -26.21 34.96 60.17
CA ALA A 66 -27.31 35.85 60.52
C ALA A 66 -27.08 36.53 61.88
N VAL A 67 -26.57 35.80 62.88
CA VAL A 67 -26.28 36.36 64.21
C VAL A 67 -25.08 37.31 64.17
N VAL A 68 -24.05 37.03 63.36
CA VAL A 68 -22.97 38.01 63.11
C VAL A 68 -23.52 39.29 62.49
N ALA A 69 -24.37 39.17 61.46
CA ALA A 69 -25.01 40.33 60.83
C ALA A 69 -25.85 41.15 61.81
N ALA A 70 -26.65 40.48 62.64
CA ALA A 70 -27.40 41.14 63.69
C ALA A 70 -26.46 41.83 64.71
N ALA A 71 -25.39 41.16 65.13
CA ALA A 71 -24.44 41.71 66.08
C ALA A 71 -23.69 42.95 65.57
N LEU A 72 -23.32 42.98 64.28
CA LEU A 72 -22.74 44.18 63.67
C LEU A 72 -23.72 45.37 63.73
N MET A 73 -25.01 45.13 63.48
CA MET A 73 -26.03 46.17 63.58
C MET A 73 -26.28 46.61 65.02
N VAL A 74 -26.24 45.68 65.98
CA VAL A 74 -26.35 45.98 67.41
C VAL A 74 -25.14 46.78 67.90
N PHE A 75 -23.92 46.50 67.43
CA PHE A 75 -22.77 47.35 67.72
C PHE A 75 -22.90 48.75 67.13
N SER A 76 -23.40 48.86 65.89
CA SER A 76 -23.68 50.16 65.30
C SER A 76 -24.72 50.95 66.10
N ALA A 77 -25.80 50.29 66.53
CA ALA A 77 -26.82 50.85 67.40
C ALA A 77 -26.24 51.30 68.76
N LEU A 78 -25.38 50.48 69.36
CA LEU A 78 -24.70 50.79 70.62
C LEU A 78 -23.80 52.01 70.47
N PHE A 79 -23.03 52.13 69.38
CA PHE A 79 -22.20 53.31 69.15
C PHE A 79 -23.03 54.57 68.95
N ILE A 80 -24.13 54.49 68.21
CA ILE A 80 -25.08 55.60 68.04
C ILE A 80 -25.60 56.04 69.41
N HIS A 81 -25.97 55.09 70.28
CA HIS A 81 -26.43 55.39 71.63
C HIS A 81 -25.35 56.04 72.51
N GLN A 82 -24.14 55.45 72.55
CA GLN A 82 -23.01 55.94 73.35
C GLN A 82 -22.48 57.30 72.87
N ALA A 83 -22.72 57.64 71.61
CA ALA A 83 -22.39 58.92 70.99
C ALA A 83 -23.57 59.91 70.99
N ALA A 84 -24.61 59.68 71.81
CA ALA A 84 -25.77 60.55 71.94
C ALA A 84 -26.49 60.86 70.60
N GLY A 85 -26.52 59.90 69.68
CA GLY A 85 -27.27 60.00 68.42
C GLY A 85 -26.52 60.73 67.30
N LEU A 86 -25.20 60.93 67.40
CA LEU A 86 -24.38 61.57 66.37
C LEU A 86 -24.57 60.92 64.99
N THR A 87 -24.80 61.77 63.98
CA THR A 87 -25.08 61.35 62.61
C THR A 87 -23.89 60.63 61.96
N GLU A 88 -22.66 60.97 62.33
CA GLU A 88 -21.45 60.34 61.80
C GLU A 88 -21.38 58.85 62.14
N LEU A 89 -21.89 58.45 63.31
CA LEU A 89 -21.91 57.05 63.74
C LEU A 89 -22.95 56.22 62.97
N HIS A 90 -23.94 56.87 62.34
CA HIS A 90 -24.88 56.20 61.43
C HIS A 90 -24.18 55.77 60.13
N PHE A 91 -23.12 56.47 59.70
CA PHE A 91 -22.32 56.03 58.55
C PHE A 91 -21.62 54.68 58.81
N GLY A 92 -21.41 54.31 60.08
CA GLY A 92 -20.90 53.00 60.47
C GLY A 92 -21.77 51.83 60.00
N ILE A 93 -23.08 52.03 59.84
CA ILE A 93 -24.02 51.02 59.33
C ILE A 93 -23.62 50.58 57.92
N PHE A 94 -23.32 51.53 57.03
CA PHE A 94 -22.95 51.28 55.65
C PHE A 94 -21.62 50.50 55.56
N VAL A 95 -20.65 50.92 56.37
CA VAL A 95 -19.35 50.24 56.46
C VAL A 95 -19.54 48.78 56.91
N LEU A 96 -20.32 48.55 57.97
CA LEU A 96 -20.55 47.21 58.51
C LEU A 96 -21.42 46.34 57.59
N LEU A 97 -22.37 46.91 56.86
CA LEU A 97 -23.13 46.21 55.81
C LEU A 97 -22.22 45.77 54.67
N ALA A 98 -21.27 46.60 54.24
CA ALA A 98 -20.30 46.25 53.21
C ALA A 98 -19.42 45.05 53.62
N PHE A 99 -19.01 44.96 54.90
CA PHE A 99 -18.27 43.81 55.42
C PHE A 99 -19.04 42.47 55.24
N LEU A 100 -20.37 42.50 55.27
CA LEU A 100 -21.18 41.28 55.08
C LEU A 100 -21.06 40.69 53.66
N LEU A 101 -20.55 41.44 52.68
CA LEU A 101 -20.22 40.90 51.35
C LEU A 101 -19.19 39.75 51.41
N CYS A 102 -18.36 39.69 52.45
CA CYS A 102 -17.43 38.57 52.66
C CYS A 102 -18.17 37.21 52.74
N TYR A 103 -19.40 37.19 53.25
CA TYR A 103 -20.22 35.97 53.27
C TYR A 103 -20.80 35.61 51.91
N ARG A 104 -20.83 36.55 50.94
CA ARG A 104 -21.41 36.37 49.61
C ARG A 104 -22.84 35.81 49.65
N ASP A 105 -23.60 36.18 50.68
CA ASP A 105 -24.97 35.72 50.91
C ASP A 105 -25.89 36.91 51.14
N TRP A 106 -26.75 37.17 50.15
CA TRP A 106 -27.71 38.27 50.19
C TRP A 106 -28.67 38.18 51.39
N LYS A 107 -28.95 36.98 51.90
CA LYS A 107 -29.85 36.81 53.05
C LYS A 107 -29.26 37.42 54.32
N VAL A 108 -27.94 37.39 54.46
CA VAL A 108 -27.22 37.93 55.63
C VAL A 108 -27.31 39.46 55.65
N ILE A 109 -27.21 40.10 54.47
CA ILE A 109 -27.40 41.54 54.30
C ILE A 109 -28.83 41.95 54.67
N LEU A 110 -29.84 41.18 54.24
CA LEU A 110 -31.24 41.46 54.60
C LEU A 110 -31.51 41.32 56.09
N VAL A 111 -30.88 40.37 56.78
CA VAL A 111 -31.00 40.25 58.24
C VAL A 111 -30.46 41.51 58.92
N ALA A 112 -29.28 41.99 58.52
CA ALA A 112 -28.74 43.24 59.06
C ALA A 112 -29.65 44.44 58.77
N ALA A 113 -30.12 44.58 57.52
CA ALA A 113 -31.05 45.64 57.14
C ALA A 113 -32.35 45.62 57.97
N ALA A 114 -32.90 44.44 58.25
CA ALA A 114 -34.07 44.28 59.09
C ALA A 114 -33.81 44.67 60.55
N VAL A 115 -32.69 44.22 61.13
CA VAL A 115 -32.30 44.55 62.52
C VAL A 115 -32.14 46.06 62.68
N ILE A 116 -31.44 46.72 61.76
CA ILE A 116 -31.19 48.16 61.86
C ILE A 116 -32.45 49.00 61.60
N ALA A 117 -33.34 48.54 60.71
CA ALA A 117 -34.64 49.17 60.48
C ALA A 117 -35.53 49.07 61.73
N VAL A 118 -35.59 47.90 62.37
CA VAL A 118 -36.32 47.71 63.63
C VAL A 118 -35.73 48.60 64.72
N HIS A 119 -34.40 48.67 64.83
CA HIS A 119 -33.72 49.56 65.78
C HIS A 119 -34.12 51.02 65.57
N HIS A 120 -33.95 51.57 64.35
CA HIS A 120 -34.20 53.00 64.09
C HIS A 120 -35.68 53.36 64.29
N LEU A 121 -36.60 52.47 63.94
CA LEU A 121 -38.03 52.69 64.18
C LEU A 121 -38.36 52.64 65.68
N SER A 122 -38.00 51.55 66.37
CA SER A 122 -38.37 51.34 67.77
C SER A 122 -37.66 52.29 68.72
N PHE A 123 -36.36 52.53 68.53
CA PHE A 123 -35.57 53.42 69.39
C PHE A 123 -35.93 54.88 69.15
N SER A 124 -36.38 55.27 67.94
CA SER A 124 -36.94 56.61 67.73
C SER A 124 -38.19 56.84 68.57
N TYR A 125 -39.10 55.85 68.65
CA TYR A 125 -40.29 55.95 69.50
C TYR A 125 -39.94 55.91 70.99
N LEU A 126 -39.04 55.02 71.41
CA LEU A 126 -38.59 54.96 72.81
C LEU A 126 -37.90 56.26 73.24
N GLN A 127 -37.15 56.91 72.34
CA GLN A 127 -36.55 58.21 72.58
C GLN A 127 -37.61 59.31 72.76
N GLN A 128 -38.65 59.33 71.91
CA GLN A 128 -39.77 60.29 72.02
C GLN A 128 -40.57 60.12 73.31
N TRP A 129 -40.72 58.88 73.78
CA TRP A 129 -41.43 58.57 75.02
C TRP A 129 -40.56 58.73 76.28
N GLY A 130 -39.29 59.10 76.15
CA GLY A 130 -38.42 59.41 77.29
C GLY A 130 -37.84 58.19 78.01
N TYR A 131 -37.82 57.00 77.38
CA TYR A 131 -37.27 55.76 77.97
C TYR A 131 -35.73 55.67 77.97
N GLY A 132 -35.03 56.79 77.74
CA GLY A 132 -33.56 56.86 77.80
C GLY A 132 -32.82 56.22 76.61
N ALA A 133 -33.53 55.63 75.63
CA ALA A 133 -32.93 55.15 74.40
C ALA A 133 -32.61 56.33 73.47
N ILE A 134 -31.33 56.51 73.11
CA ILE A 134 -30.88 57.57 72.19
C ILE A 134 -30.55 56.94 70.83
N CYS A 135 -31.25 57.37 69.78
CA CYS A 135 -31.02 56.95 68.40
C CYS A 135 -30.64 58.15 67.50
N PHE A 136 -31.32 59.29 67.65
CA PHE A 136 -31.07 60.49 66.84
C PHE A 136 -30.81 61.70 67.74
N THR A 137 -30.11 62.72 67.24
CA THR A 137 -29.99 64.01 67.95
C THR A 137 -31.36 64.68 68.14
N GLN A 138 -32.28 64.51 67.18
CA GLN A 138 -33.68 64.89 67.27
C GLN A 138 -34.57 63.77 66.71
N PRO A 139 -35.43 63.13 67.52
CA PRO A 139 -36.24 62.03 67.01
C PRO A 139 -37.39 62.54 66.14
N GLY A 140 -37.55 61.96 64.94
CA GLY A 140 -38.66 62.29 64.05
C GLY A 140 -38.86 61.25 62.95
N LEU A 141 -40.12 61.06 62.55
CA LEU A 141 -40.50 60.05 61.54
C LEU A 141 -39.80 60.32 60.19
N GLY A 142 -39.63 61.59 59.81
CA GLY A 142 -38.93 61.97 58.58
C GLY A 142 -37.47 61.48 58.53
N GLN A 143 -36.76 61.52 59.65
CA GLN A 143 -35.37 61.05 59.72
C GLN A 143 -35.29 59.52 59.64
N VAL A 144 -36.24 58.80 60.25
CA VAL A 144 -36.37 57.34 60.14
C VAL A 144 -36.63 56.93 58.69
N VAL A 145 -37.54 57.62 57.99
CA VAL A 145 -37.86 57.34 56.58
C VAL A 145 -36.65 57.60 55.68
N LEU A 146 -35.91 58.68 55.90
CA LEU A 146 -34.70 58.99 55.15
C LEU A 146 -33.62 57.90 55.34
N HIS A 147 -33.36 57.47 56.57
CA HIS A 147 -32.41 56.39 56.86
C HIS A 147 -32.86 55.05 56.27
N ALA A 148 -34.16 54.73 56.38
CA ALA A 148 -34.74 53.54 55.77
C ALA A 148 -34.55 53.52 54.25
N LEU A 149 -34.72 54.67 53.57
CA LEU A 149 -34.47 54.78 52.13
C LEU A 149 -33.02 54.45 51.77
N TYR A 150 -32.05 55.04 52.47
CA TYR A 150 -30.62 54.75 52.23
C TYR A 150 -30.28 53.28 52.48
N VAL A 151 -30.75 52.69 53.59
CA VAL A 151 -30.51 51.27 53.92
C VAL A 151 -31.13 50.34 52.88
N VAL A 152 -32.32 50.67 52.35
CA VAL A 152 -32.97 49.86 51.29
C VAL A 152 -32.15 49.91 49.99
N ILE A 153 -31.73 51.09 49.55
CA ILE A 153 -30.93 51.26 48.33
C ILE A 153 -29.60 50.51 48.46
N GLU A 154 -28.88 50.73 49.56
CA GLU A 154 -27.60 50.06 49.80
C GLU A 154 -27.77 48.55 49.89
N SER A 155 -28.75 48.06 50.66
CA SER A 155 -28.98 46.62 50.82
C SER A 155 -29.34 45.95 49.49
N ALA A 156 -30.05 46.64 48.59
CA ALA A 156 -30.34 46.13 47.25
C ALA A 156 -29.07 45.99 46.41
N VAL A 157 -28.19 46.99 46.42
CA VAL A 157 -26.90 46.96 45.70
C VAL A 157 -25.98 45.88 46.26
N LEU A 158 -25.82 45.82 47.59
CA LEU A 158 -24.99 44.81 48.24
C LEU A 158 -25.56 43.39 48.06
N ALA A 159 -26.89 43.21 48.08
CA ALA A 159 -27.51 41.92 47.79
C ALA A 159 -27.27 41.47 46.34
N TYR A 160 -27.30 42.39 45.38
CA TYR A 160 -26.93 42.10 43.99
C TYR A 160 -25.46 41.71 43.86
N LEU A 161 -24.54 42.49 44.45
CA LEU A 161 -23.11 42.19 44.45
C LEU A 161 -22.81 40.85 45.14
N ALA A 162 -23.48 40.54 46.26
CA ALA A 162 -23.35 39.25 46.94
C ALA A 162 -23.73 38.08 46.04
N ARG A 163 -24.83 38.19 45.27
CA ARG A 163 -25.23 37.16 44.30
C ARG A 163 -24.25 37.03 43.13
N LEU A 164 -23.68 38.14 42.66
CA LEU A 164 -22.66 38.13 41.61
C LEU A 164 -21.39 37.42 42.09
N LEU A 165 -20.83 37.84 43.23
CA LEU A 165 -19.66 37.23 43.85
C LEU A 165 -19.88 35.75 44.18
N PHE A 166 -21.11 35.37 44.52
CA PHE A 166 -21.48 33.98 44.76
C PHE A 166 -21.35 33.11 43.50
N ARG A 167 -21.85 33.61 42.36
CA ARG A 167 -21.77 32.90 41.07
C ARG A 167 -20.32 32.77 40.61
N ASP A 168 -19.53 33.84 40.73
CA ASP A 168 -18.12 33.85 40.35
C ASP A 168 -17.30 32.88 41.20
N ALA A 169 -17.61 32.79 42.50
CA ALA A 169 -16.97 31.86 43.43
C ALA A 169 -17.24 30.39 43.08
N ILE A 170 -18.48 30.05 42.71
CA ILE A 170 -18.83 28.70 42.26
C ILE A 170 -18.10 28.37 40.95
N GLN A 171 -18.11 29.30 39.99
CA GLN A 171 -17.44 29.11 38.71
C GLN A 171 -15.92 28.90 38.87
N ALA A 172 -15.27 29.72 39.70
CA ALA A 172 -13.84 29.58 39.98
C ALA A 172 -13.51 28.26 40.69
N GLY A 173 -14.32 27.86 41.68
CA GLY A 173 -14.16 26.59 42.39
C GLY A 173 -14.35 25.38 41.49
N GLU A 174 -15.40 25.37 40.66
CA GLU A 174 -15.65 24.30 39.70
C GLU A 174 -14.54 24.19 38.64
N LEU A 175 -14.10 25.33 38.09
CA LEU A 175 -13.01 25.34 37.11
C LEU A 175 -11.71 24.83 37.71
N SER A 176 -11.36 25.30 38.91
CA SER A 176 -10.16 24.86 39.63
C SER A 176 -10.20 23.36 39.92
N ALA A 177 -11.34 22.84 40.39
CA ALA A 177 -11.50 21.41 40.65
C ALA A 177 -11.36 20.57 39.37
N ARG A 178 -11.97 21.01 38.25
CA ARG A 178 -11.90 20.30 36.96
C ARG A 178 -10.50 20.32 36.35
N VAL A 179 -9.82 21.47 36.38
CA VAL A 179 -8.43 21.57 35.90
C VAL A 179 -7.51 20.70 36.75
N ASN A 180 -7.60 20.79 38.09
CA ASN A 180 -6.82 19.95 38.98
C ASN A 180 -7.11 18.46 38.74
N ALA A 181 -8.37 18.07 38.52
CA ALA A 181 -8.69 16.69 38.16
C ALA A 181 -8.01 16.26 36.86
N MET A 182 -7.95 17.12 35.84
CA MET A 182 -7.26 16.83 34.57
C MET A 182 -5.74 16.73 34.72
N THR A 183 -5.13 17.47 35.65
CA THR A 183 -3.66 17.57 35.81
C THR A 183 -3.10 16.87 37.06
N ASN A 184 -3.94 16.23 37.87
CA ASN A 184 -3.54 15.59 39.14
C ASN A 184 -2.77 14.27 38.96
N ALA A 185 -2.36 13.94 37.74
CA ALA A 185 -1.50 12.80 37.52
C ALA A 185 -0.03 13.24 37.73
N ASP A 186 0.61 12.68 38.76
CA ASP A 186 2.02 12.98 39.11
C ASP A 186 3.04 12.57 38.02
N ASP A 187 2.57 11.97 36.91
CA ASP A 187 3.36 11.52 35.78
C ASP A 187 3.35 12.49 34.58
N GLY A 188 2.75 13.67 34.73
CA GLY A 188 2.67 14.68 33.66
C GLY A 188 1.64 14.36 32.57
N THR A 189 0.76 13.37 32.80
CA THR A 189 -0.34 13.07 31.87
C THR A 189 -1.56 13.96 32.10
N ILE A 190 -2.30 14.18 31.03
CA ILE A 190 -3.56 14.94 31.05
C ILE A 190 -4.71 13.93 30.95
N ALA A 191 -5.51 13.85 31.99
CA ALA A 191 -6.66 12.97 32.00
C ALA A 191 -7.90 13.68 31.41
N LEU A 192 -8.35 13.19 30.26
CA LEU A 192 -9.53 13.70 29.56
C LEU A 192 -10.77 12.94 30.05
N TYR A 193 -11.26 13.33 31.23
CA TYR A 193 -12.38 12.66 31.90
C TYR A 193 -13.74 12.95 31.26
N ASN A 194 -14.59 11.92 31.18
CA ASN A 194 -16.03 12.08 31.04
C ASN A 194 -16.67 12.13 32.44
N ASP A 195 -16.72 13.33 33.02
CA ASP A 195 -17.29 13.52 34.35
C ASP A 195 -18.78 13.16 34.39
N ARG A 196 -19.18 12.25 35.30
CA ARG A 196 -20.59 11.90 35.55
C ARG A 196 -21.37 13.09 36.12
N ASP A 197 -20.68 14.04 36.75
CA ASP A 197 -21.29 15.25 37.28
C ASP A 197 -21.31 16.34 36.20
N ALA A 198 -22.52 16.68 35.75
CA ALA A 198 -22.73 17.72 34.75
C ALA A 198 -22.21 19.07 35.25
N ALA A 199 -21.40 19.74 34.42
CA ALA A 199 -20.90 21.05 34.77
C ALA A 199 -22.06 22.05 34.95
N THR A 200 -21.97 22.88 35.98
CA THR A 200 -23.09 23.77 36.36
C THR A 200 -22.84 25.20 35.90
N SER A 201 -21.60 25.69 36.02
CA SER A 201 -21.20 27.01 35.53
C SER A 201 -20.98 27.02 34.01
N ARG A 202 -21.07 28.21 33.41
CA ARG A 202 -20.83 28.40 31.96
C ARG A 202 -19.41 27.98 31.57
N ALA A 203 -18.40 28.35 32.36
CA ALA A 203 -17.01 27.97 32.10
C ALA A 203 -16.77 26.47 32.31
N GLY A 204 -17.36 25.86 33.33
CA GLY A 204 -17.30 24.41 33.53
C GLY A 204 -17.85 23.63 32.34
N LYS A 205 -19.01 24.03 31.81
CA LYS A 205 -19.61 23.42 30.62
C LYS A 205 -18.74 23.59 29.37
N ALA A 206 -18.15 24.76 29.19
CA ALA A 206 -17.24 25.01 28.06
C ALA A 206 -15.97 24.14 28.15
N LEU A 207 -15.37 24.02 29.35
CA LEU A 207 -14.23 23.15 29.59
C LEU A 207 -14.57 21.67 29.38
N GLN A 208 -15.73 21.21 29.87
CA GLN A 208 -16.21 19.85 29.65
C GLN A 208 -16.38 19.55 28.16
N LYS A 209 -17.02 20.45 27.40
CA LYS A 209 -17.17 20.30 25.95
C LYS A 209 -15.83 20.25 25.22
N MET A 210 -14.87 21.10 25.62
CA MET A 210 -13.52 21.10 25.05
C MET A 210 -12.79 19.79 25.36
N SER A 211 -12.87 19.30 26.59
CA SER A 211 -12.22 18.04 27.00
C SER A 211 -12.78 16.83 26.26
N LEU A 212 -14.11 16.78 26.04
CA LEU A 212 -14.74 15.73 25.24
C LEU A 212 -14.31 15.80 23.77
N ALA A 213 -14.31 16.99 23.16
CA ALA A 213 -13.86 17.15 21.78
C ALA A 213 -12.38 16.76 21.60
N LEU A 214 -11.52 17.11 22.56
CA LEU A 214 -10.13 16.68 22.57
C LEU A 214 -10.01 15.16 22.73
N ARG A 215 -10.81 14.55 23.61
CA ARG A 215 -10.83 13.10 23.81
C ARG A 215 -11.18 12.38 22.52
N ASP A 216 -12.24 12.81 21.84
CA ASP A 216 -12.70 12.18 20.61
C ASP A 216 -11.66 12.35 19.48
N ALA A 217 -11.08 13.54 19.34
CA ALA A 217 -9.99 13.77 18.37
C ALA A 217 -8.75 12.91 18.66
N ILE A 218 -8.40 12.71 19.93
CA ILE A 218 -7.27 11.86 20.33
C ILE A 218 -7.56 10.38 20.07
N ILE A 219 -8.80 9.93 20.25
CA ILE A 219 -9.24 8.57 19.87
C ILE A 219 -9.08 8.39 18.36
N ASP A 220 -9.59 9.34 17.55
CA ASP A 220 -9.49 9.27 16.09
C ASP A 220 -8.03 9.23 15.61
N VAL A 221 -7.14 10.01 16.23
CA VAL A 221 -5.69 9.97 15.93
C VAL A 221 -5.11 8.61 16.30
N ARG A 222 -5.40 8.08 17.49
CA ARG A 222 -4.88 6.77 17.92
C ARG A 222 -5.33 5.66 16.97
N ASP A 223 -6.62 5.62 16.63
CA ASP A 223 -7.18 4.58 15.77
C ASP A 223 -6.66 4.72 14.32
N GLY A 224 -6.51 5.96 13.83
CA GLY A 224 -5.87 6.27 12.55
C GLY A 224 -4.41 5.82 12.51
N THR A 225 -3.62 6.10 13.56
CA THR A 225 -2.22 5.65 13.64
C THR A 225 -2.09 4.13 13.72
N GLY A 226 -3.00 3.44 14.41
CA GLY A 226 -3.05 1.98 14.42
C GLY A 226 -3.30 1.40 13.03
N THR A 227 -4.21 2.01 12.27
CA THR A 227 -4.48 1.62 10.87
C THR A 227 -3.24 1.82 9.99
N ILE A 228 -2.54 2.95 10.13
CA ILE A 228 -1.29 3.22 9.40
C ILE A 228 -0.20 2.22 9.80
N ALA A 229 -0.09 1.86 11.09
CA ALA A 229 0.88 0.88 11.58
C ALA A 229 0.71 -0.47 10.87
N THR A 230 -0.52 -1.00 10.86
CA THR A 230 -0.85 -2.26 10.21
C THR A 230 -0.64 -2.19 8.70
N ALA A 231 -0.96 -1.06 8.07
CA ALA A 231 -0.70 -0.87 6.64
C ALA A 231 0.81 -0.87 6.34
N ALA A 232 1.64 -0.21 7.15
CA ALA A 232 3.09 -0.18 6.98
C ALA A 232 3.72 -1.57 7.18
N GLU A 233 3.27 -2.34 8.18
CA GLU A 233 3.70 -3.73 8.38
C GLU A 233 3.33 -4.61 7.17
N LYS A 234 2.12 -4.44 6.63
CA LYS A 234 1.70 -5.17 5.44
C LYS A 234 2.53 -4.79 4.21
N ILE A 235 2.81 -3.51 3.99
CA ILE A 235 3.69 -3.06 2.89
C ILE A 235 5.09 -3.66 3.04
N ALA A 236 5.65 -3.70 4.26
CA ALA A 236 6.95 -4.30 4.50
C ALA A 236 6.97 -5.80 4.13
N SER A 237 5.95 -6.56 4.55
CA SER A 237 5.82 -7.98 4.19
C SER A 237 5.61 -8.20 2.69
N ASP A 238 4.76 -7.38 2.06
CA ASP A 238 4.50 -7.47 0.62
C ASP A 238 5.77 -7.10 -0.20
N ASN A 239 6.60 -6.17 0.31
CA ASN A 239 7.90 -5.84 -0.28
C ASN A 239 8.93 -6.96 -0.14
N GLU A 240 8.94 -7.69 0.98
CA GLU A 240 9.82 -8.85 1.16
C GLU A 240 9.48 -9.94 0.13
N ALA A 241 8.18 -10.24 -0.05
CA ALA A 241 7.72 -11.16 -1.07
C ALA A 241 8.03 -10.67 -2.51
N LEU A 242 7.91 -9.36 -2.76
CA LEU A 242 8.30 -8.77 -4.05
C LEU A 242 9.81 -8.89 -4.30
N SER A 243 10.63 -8.71 -3.26
CA SER A 243 12.09 -8.91 -3.32
C SER A 243 12.45 -10.33 -3.72
N GLU A 244 11.86 -11.33 -3.06
CA GLU A 244 12.08 -12.74 -3.34
C GLU A 244 11.69 -13.08 -4.79
N ARG A 245 10.51 -12.63 -5.24
CA ARG A 245 10.07 -12.82 -6.63
C ARG A 245 10.99 -12.12 -7.64
N THR A 246 11.51 -10.94 -7.31
CA THR A 246 12.43 -10.19 -8.18
C THR A 246 13.78 -10.90 -8.29
N ASN A 247 14.28 -11.49 -7.21
CA ASN A 247 15.49 -12.31 -7.23
C ASN A 247 15.31 -13.58 -8.06
N HIS A 248 14.22 -14.33 -7.86
CA HIS A 248 13.90 -15.49 -8.70
C HIS A 248 13.74 -15.13 -10.18
N GLN A 249 13.13 -13.99 -10.47
CA GLN A 249 13.02 -13.50 -11.84
C GLN A 249 14.40 -13.20 -12.44
N ALA A 250 15.32 -12.59 -11.68
CA ALA A 250 16.68 -12.35 -12.13
C ALA A 250 17.44 -13.65 -12.43
N GLU A 251 17.29 -14.67 -11.58
CA GLU A 251 17.85 -16.02 -11.81
C GLU A 251 17.30 -16.65 -13.10
N ALA A 252 15.98 -16.63 -13.27
CA ALA A 252 15.31 -17.17 -14.46
C ALA A 252 15.71 -16.43 -15.75
N LEU A 253 15.91 -15.10 -15.67
CA LEU A 253 16.44 -14.31 -16.78
C LEU A 253 17.88 -14.71 -17.12
N SER A 254 18.74 -14.92 -16.13
CA SER A 254 20.12 -15.38 -16.34
C SER A 254 20.16 -16.74 -17.05
N GLU A 255 19.33 -17.69 -16.61
CA GLU A 255 19.19 -18.99 -17.26
C GLU A 255 18.64 -18.86 -18.69
N THR A 256 17.63 -18.02 -18.89
CA THR A 256 17.05 -17.77 -20.22
C THR A 256 18.09 -17.19 -21.17
N THR A 257 18.90 -16.24 -20.74
CA THR A 257 20.00 -15.67 -21.54
C THR A 257 21.02 -16.75 -21.92
N SER A 258 21.37 -17.64 -20.99
CA SER A 258 22.25 -18.79 -21.27
C SER A 258 21.65 -19.72 -22.34
N ILE A 259 20.37 -20.08 -22.20
CA ILE A 259 19.66 -20.91 -23.16
C ILE A 259 19.59 -20.22 -24.53
N MET A 260 19.32 -18.92 -24.58
CA MET A 260 19.31 -18.14 -25.82
C MET A 260 20.67 -18.13 -26.52
N ALA A 261 21.78 -18.05 -25.76
CA ALA A 261 23.12 -18.16 -26.33
C ALA A 261 23.33 -19.55 -26.97
N HIS A 262 22.89 -20.62 -26.30
CA HIS A 262 22.94 -21.97 -26.87
C HIS A 262 22.08 -22.13 -28.13
N ILE A 263 20.85 -21.61 -28.14
CA ILE A 263 19.96 -21.64 -29.31
C ILE A 263 20.56 -20.84 -30.47
N THR A 264 21.10 -19.65 -30.20
CA THR A 264 21.78 -18.81 -31.21
C THR A 264 22.93 -19.58 -31.86
N ALA A 265 23.75 -20.26 -31.06
CA ALA A 265 24.84 -21.10 -31.56
C ALA A 265 24.31 -22.28 -32.40
N ALA A 266 23.23 -22.94 -31.97
CA ALA A 266 22.63 -24.06 -32.69
C ALA A 266 22.04 -23.65 -34.05
N VAL A 267 21.36 -22.50 -34.13
CA VAL A 267 20.84 -21.95 -35.40
C VAL A 267 21.99 -21.57 -36.34
N LYS A 268 23.04 -20.93 -35.81
CA LYS A 268 24.25 -20.61 -36.61
C LYS A 268 24.92 -21.86 -37.16
N ASN A 269 25.08 -22.90 -36.35
CA ASN A 269 25.64 -24.18 -36.79
C ASN A 269 24.74 -24.85 -37.83
N SER A 270 23.42 -24.79 -37.66
CA SER A 270 22.45 -25.31 -38.63
C SER A 270 22.61 -24.63 -39.99
N ALA A 271 22.76 -23.29 -40.02
CA ALA A 271 23.02 -22.56 -41.26
C ALA A 271 24.33 -23.00 -41.95
N VAL A 272 25.38 -23.26 -41.19
CA VAL A 272 26.65 -23.81 -41.72
C VAL A 272 26.44 -25.22 -42.29
N HIS A 273 25.73 -26.09 -41.57
CA HIS A 273 25.44 -27.45 -42.03
C HIS A 273 24.59 -27.48 -43.30
N VAL A 274 23.61 -26.58 -43.42
CA VAL A 274 22.77 -26.45 -44.63
C VAL A 274 23.61 -26.01 -45.83
N ASN A 275 24.52 -25.05 -45.66
CA ASN A 275 25.44 -24.65 -46.74
C ASN A 275 26.36 -25.80 -47.16
N HIS A 276 26.84 -26.60 -46.21
CA HIS A 276 27.65 -27.78 -46.52
C HIS A 276 26.82 -28.85 -47.27
N ALA A 277 25.59 -29.10 -46.83
CA ALA A 277 24.69 -30.05 -47.48
C ALA A 277 24.31 -29.62 -48.90
N ASP A 278 24.11 -28.33 -49.14
CA ASP A 278 23.87 -27.74 -50.45
C ASP A 278 25.07 -27.97 -51.40
N GLN A 279 26.30 -27.74 -50.93
CA GLN A 279 27.51 -28.04 -51.71
C GLN A 279 27.65 -29.54 -52.03
N LEU A 280 27.34 -30.42 -51.07
CA LEU A 280 27.39 -31.86 -51.26
C LEU A 280 26.36 -32.32 -52.28
N ALA A 281 25.14 -31.78 -52.22
CA ALA A 281 24.07 -32.02 -53.18
C ALA A 281 24.47 -31.58 -54.59
N GLN A 282 25.03 -30.37 -54.75
CA GLN A 282 25.53 -29.88 -56.04
C GLN A 282 26.62 -30.79 -56.62
N THR A 283 27.54 -31.26 -55.78
CA THR A 283 28.59 -32.22 -56.19
C THR A 283 27.99 -33.55 -56.63
N ALA A 284 27.02 -34.08 -55.89
CA ALA A 284 26.33 -35.31 -56.24
C ALA A 284 25.54 -35.19 -57.56
N ALA A 285 24.90 -34.04 -57.80
CA ALA A 285 24.20 -33.76 -59.05
C ALA A 285 25.16 -33.74 -60.24
N ASP A 286 26.36 -33.15 -60.09
CA ASP A 286 27.37 -33.15 -61.15
C ASP A 286 27.87 -34.56 -61.47
N VAL A 287 28.12 -35.38 -60.44
CA VAL A 287 28.52 -36.79 -60.60
C VAL A 287 27.43 -37.59 -61.31
N ALA A 288 26.16 -37.44 -60.91
CA ALA A 288 25.03 -38.12 -61.54
C ALA A 288 24.87 -37.69 -63.00
N ARG A 289 25.00 -36.39 -63.30
CA ARG A 289 24.95 -35.85 -64.67
C ARG A 289 26.07 -36.44 -65.55
N ARG A 290 27.30 -36.47 -65.04
CA ARG A 290 28.43 -37.12 -65.74
C ARG A 290 28.18 -38.61 -65.95
N GLY A 291 27.62 -39.30 -64.96
CA GLY A 291 27.20 -40.69 -65.07
C GLY A 291 26.18 -40.91 -66.19
N GLY A 292 25.17 -40.05 -66.28
CA GLY A 292 24.20 -40.04 -67.38
C GLY A 292 24.85 -39.90 -68.75
N THR A 293 25.79 -38.95 -68.90
CA THR A 293 26.55 -38.76 -70.16
C THR A 293 27.39 -39.99 -70.53
N GLU A 294 28.04 -40.65 -69.57
CA GLU A 294 28.78 -41.88 -69.87
C GLU A 294 27.84 -43.03 -70.26
N VAL A 295 26.68 -43.14 -69.62
CA VAL A 295 25.64 -44.11 -69.99
C VAL A 295 25.13 -43.88 -71.41
N GLU A 296 24.87 -42.64 -71.81
CA GLU A 296 24.49 -42.30 -73.20
C GLU A 296 25.55 -42.74 -74.23
N LYS A 297 26.84 -42.56 -73.91
CA LYS A 297 27.94 -43.04 -74.77
C LYS A 297 27.93 -44.57 -74.90
N VAL A 298 27.64 -45.29 -73.81
CA VAL A 298 27.53 -46.76 -73.83
C VAL A 298 26.34 -47.19 -74.70
N VAL A 299 25.17 -46.55 -74.58
CA VAL A 299 24.00 -46.82 -75.45
C VAL A 299 24.35 -46.62 -76.92
N SER A 300 25.02 -45.51 -77.28
CA SER A 300 25.47 -45.23 -78.64
C SER A 300 26.45 -46.29 -79.17
N THR A 301 27.34 -46.77 -78.31
CA THR A 301 28.30 -47.83 -78.63
C THR A 301 27.58 -49.16 -78.87
N MET A 302 26.62 -49.53 -78.01
CA MET A 302 25.81 -50.75 -78.18
C MET A 302 25.01 -50.71 -79.48
N ALA A 303 24.41 -49.57 -79.84
CA ALA A 303 23.73 -49.39 -81.11
C ALA A 303 24.68 -49.57 -82.31
N SER A 304 25.91 -49.06 -82.20
CA SER A 304 26.94 -49.23 -83.24
C SER A 304 27.42 -50.68 -83.36
N ILE A 305 27.55 -51.41 -82.25
CA ILE A 305 27.87 -52.84 -82.22
C ILE A 305 26.73 -53.65 -82.85
N SER A 306 25.48 -53.40 -82.47
CA SER A 306 24.30 -54.08 -83.03
C SER A 306 24.21 -53.88 -84.54
N ALA A 307 24.39 -52.65 -85.03
CA ALA A 307 24.44 -52.34 -86.46
C ALA A 307 25.61 -53.03 -87.19
N SER A 308 26.78 -53.14 -86.56
CA SER A 308 27.94 -53.83 -87.14
C SER A 308 27.74 -55.35 -87.20
N SER A 309 27.16 -55.94 -86.15
CA SER A 309 26.79 -57.35 -86.10
C SER A 309 25.76 -57.71 -87.16
N GLN A 310 24.77 -56.85 -87.41
CA GLN A 310 23.79 -57.06 -88.48
C GLN A 310 24.46 -57.13 -89.86
N LYS A 311 25.44 -56.25 -90.14
CA LYS A 311 26.23 -56.33 -91.38
C LYS A 311 26.99 -57.65 -91.50
N ILE A 312 27.50 -58.19 -90.39
CA ILE A 312 28.16 -59.50 -90.40
C ILE A 312 27.15 -60.60 -90.76
N VAL A 313 25.93 -60.57 -90.20
CA VAL A 313 24.86 -61.52 -90.56
C VAL A 313 24.59 -61.48 -92.07
N ASP A 314 24.54 -60.29 -92.67
CA ASP A 314 24.31 -60.12 -94.11
C ASP A 314 25.48 -60.70 -94.94
N ILE A 315 26.73 -60.48 -94.52
CA ILE A 315 27.93 -61.05 -95.17
C ILE A 315 27.93 -62.57 -95.08
N ILE A 316 27.57 -63.13 -93.91
CA ILE A 316 27.50 -64.58 -93.71
C ILE A 316 26.41 -65.21 -94.58
N ALA A 317 25.29 -64.51 -94.81
CA ALA A 317 24.27 -64.96 -95.75
C ALA A 317 24.80 -65.02 -97.20
N VAL A 318 25.66 -64.08 -97.60
CA VAL A 318 26.34 -64.13 -98.91
C VAL A 318 27.31 -65.32 -98.98
N ILE A 319 28.09 -65.58 -97.92
CA ILE A 319 29.02 -66.71 -97.86
C ILE A 319 28.28 -68.06 -97.96
N ASP A 320 27.17 -68.22 -97.25
CA ASP A 320 26.31 -69.40 -97.35
C ASP A 320 25.76 -69.57 -98.78
N GLY A 321 25.36 -68.46 -99.42
CA GLY A 321 24.98 -68.44 -100.83
C GLY A 321 26.11 -68.89 -101.78
N ILE A 322 27.34 -68.42 -101.55
CA ILE A 322 28.52 -68.85 -102.33
C ILE A 322 28.83 -70.34 -102.11
N ALA A 323 28.74 -70.81 -100.87
CA ALA A 323 28.93 -72.22 -100.53
C ALA A 323 27.89 -73.11 -101.24
N PHE A 324 26.61 -72.68 -101.24
CA PHE A 324 25.55 -73.37 -101.98
C PHE A 324 25.82 -73.40 -103.49
N GLN A 325 26.17 -72.27 -104.10
CA GLN A 325 26.53 -72.20 -105.52
C GLN A 325 27.72 -73.10 -105.85
N THR A 326 28.76 -73.12 -105.02
CA THR A 326 29.95 -73.96 -105.17
C THR A 326 29.59 -75.45 -105.07
N ASN A 327 28.70 -75.82 -104.15
CA ASN A 327 28.21 -77.20 -104.00
C ASN A 327 27.44 -77.66 -105.26
N ILE A 328 26.63 -76.79 -105.87
CA ILE A 328 25.94 -77.08 -107.15
C ILE A 328 26.94 -77.20 -108.32
N LEU A 329 27.91 -76.29 -108.41
CA LEU A 329 28.99 -76.35 -109.41
C LEU A 329 29.81 -77.64 -109.32
N ALA A 330 30.18 -78.03 -108.10
CA ALA A 330 30.92 -79.26 -107.82
C ALA A 330 30.10 -80.51 -108.14
N LEU A 331 28.80 -80.51 -107.84
CA LEU A 331 27.89 -81.58 -108.23
C LEU A 331 27.82 -81.71 -109.76
N ASN A 332 27.65 -80.60 -110.48
CA ASN A 332 27.63 -80.59 -111.94
C ASN A 332 28.95 -81.11 -112.52
N ALA A 333 30.09 -80.70 -111.97
CA ALA A 333 31.41 -81.19 -112.37
C ALA A 333 31.59 -82.68 -112.10
N ALA A 334 31.10 -83.20 -110.96
CA ALA A 334 31.13 -84.62 -110.64
C ALA A 334 30.28 -85.45 -111.61
N VAL A 335 29.12 -84.93 -112.02
CA VAL A 335 28.25 -85.56 -113.03
C VAL A 335 28.94 -85.60 -114.39
N GLU A 336 29.55 -84.50 -114.84
CA GLU A 336 30.27 -84.46 -116.12
C GLU A 336 31.53 -85.33 -116.12
N ALA A 337 32.25 -85.39 -114.99
CA ALA A 337 33.37 -86.29 -114.80
C ALA A 337 32.97 -87.78 -114.87
N ALA A 338 31.82 -88.14 -114.29
CA ALA A 338 31.26 -89.49 -114.41
C ALA A 338 30.87 -89.82 -115.86
N ARG A 339 30.39 -88.81 -116.61
CA ARG A 339 30.04 -88.93 -118.04
C ARG A 339 31.25 -89.20 -118.94
N ALA A 340 32.43 -88.68 -118.56
CA ALA A 340 33.69 -88.87 -119.29
C ALA A 340 34.39 -90.23 -119.03
N GLY A 341 33.84 -91.10 -118.16
CA GLY A 341 34.36 -92.44 -117.90
C GLY A 341 35.76 -92.44 -117.25
N GLU A 342 36.65 -93.34 -117.69
CA GLU A 342 38.00 -93.49 -117.10
C GLU A 342 38.86 -92.22 -117.21
N GLN A 343 38.66 -91.39 -118.25
CA GLN A 343 39.39 -90.12 -118.44
C GLN A 343 38.97 -89.03 -117.43
N GLY A 344 37.79 -89.17 -116.80
CA GLY A 344 37.24 -88.22 -115.85
C GLY A 344 37.55 -88.52 -114.38
N ARG A 345 38.20 -89.65 -114.04
CA ARG A 345 38.40 -90.08 -112.64
C ARG A 345 39.12 -89.06 -111.77
N GLY A 346 40.16 -88.40 -112.29
CA GLY A 346 40.87 -87.34 -111.58
C GLY A 346 39.98 -86.13 -111.30
N PHE A 347 39.16 -85.72 -112.27
CA PHE A 347 38.20 -84.62 -112.12
C PHE A 347 37.07 -84.96 -111.14
N ALA A 348 36.60 -86.21 -111.12
CA ALA A 348 35.56 -86.65 -110.18
C ALA A 348 36.02 -86.55 -108.71
N VAL A 349 37.28 -86.88 -108.42
CA VAL A 349 37.86 -86.74 -107.07
C VAL A 349 37.93 -85.27 -106.66
N VAL A 350 38.43 -84.39 -107.54
CA VAL A 350 38.48 -82.95 -107.27
C VAL A 350 37.08 -82.39 -107.07
N ALA A 351 36.11 -82.77 -107.90
CA ALA A 351 34.72 -82.33 -107.76
C ALA A 351 34.10 -82.79 -106.43
N SER A 352 34.38 -84.03 -105.98
CA SER A 352 33.95 -84.51 -104.66
C SER A 352 34.58 -83.73 -103.51
N GLU A 353 35.87 -83.39 -103.60
CA GLU A 353 36.57 -82.61 -102.58
C GLU A 353 36.06 -81.17 -102.51
N VAL A 354 35.85 -80.52 -103.66
CA VAL A 354 35.25 -79.18 -103.74
C VAL A 354 33.83 -79.19 -103.16
N ARG A 355 33.05 -80.26 -103.42
CA ARG A 355 31.71 -80.43 -102.85
C ARG A 355 31.76 -80.57 -101.32
N ASN A 356 32.67 -81.39 -100.80
CA ASN A 356 32.86 -81.54 -99.36
C ASN A 356 33.26 -80.21 -98.70
N LEU A 357 34.19 -79.47 -99.31
CA LEU A 357 34.61 -78.15 -98.86
C LEU A 357 33.44 -77.17 -98.84
N ALA A 358 32.63 -77.14 -99.89
CA ALA A 358 31.44 -76.30 -99.97
C ALA A 358 30.41 -76.63 -98.87
N GLN A 359 30.16 -77.92 -98.59
CA GLN A 359 29.29 -78.33 -97.48
C GLN A 359 29.87 -77.92 -96.11
N ARG A 360 31.18 -78.07 -95.91
CA ARG A 360 31.86 -77.61 -94.68
C ARG A 360 31.76 -76.09 -94.52
N SER A 361 31.91 -75.32 -95.60
CA SER A 361 31.74 -73.86 -95.59
C SER A 361 30.31 -73.45 -95.24
N ALA A 362 29.30 -74.15 -95.75
CA ALA A 362 27.89 -73.88 -95.42
C ALA A 362 27.59 -74.15 -93.93
N VAL A 363 28.09 -75.27 -93.38
CA VAL A 363 27.95 -75.58 -91.95
C VAL A 363 28.64 -74.50 -91.09
N ALA A 364 29.87 -74.14 -91.41
CA ALA A 364 30.60 -73.09 -90.69
C ALA A 364 29.90 -71.72 -90.79
N ALA A 365 29.37 -71.36 -91.96
CA ALA A 365 28.60 -70.13 -92.15
C ALA A 365 27.34 -70.13 -91.26
N LYS A 366 26.63 -71.26 -91.16
CA LYS A 366 25.46 -71.40 -90.29
C LYS A 366 25.81 -71.27 -88.81
N GLU A 367 26.90 -71.90 -88.35
CA GLU A 367 27.39 -71.79 -86.97
C GLU A 367 27.78 -70.35 -86.62
N ILE A 368 28.51 -69.65 -87.52
CA ILE A 368 28.86 -68.24 -87.33
C ILE A 368 27.59 -67.37 -87.28
N LYS A 369 26.61 -67.63 -88.17
CA LYS A 369 25.34 -66.89 -88.17
C LYS A 369 24.61 -67.02 -86.83
N GLU A 370 24.57 -68.22 -86.26
CA GLU A 370 23.94 -68.48 -84.97
C GLU A 370 24.68 -67.75 -83.83
N LEU A 371 26.01 -67.81 -83.79
CA LEU A 371 26.81 -67.07 -82.81
C LEU A 371 26.59 -65.56 -82.89
N ILE A 372 26.57 -64.99 -84.10
CA ILE A 372 26.36 -63.55 -84.28
C ILE A 372 24.94 -63.15 -83.89
N ASN A 373 23.92 -63.94 -84.24
CA ASN A 373 22.53 -63.69 -83.80
C ASN A 373 22.41 -63.69 -82.27
N ASN A 374 23.08 -64.63 -81.60
CA ASN A 374 23.12 -64.67 -80.14
C ASN A 374 23.81 -63.41 -79.57
N SER A 375 24.93 -62.97 -80.16
CA SER A 375 25.60 -61.73 -79.77
C SER A 375 24.73 -60.48 -79.99
N VAL A 376 23.95 -60.42 -81.07
CA VAL A 376 22.98 -59.32 -81.29
C VAL A 376 21.94 -59.29 -80.17
N ALA A 377 21.36 -60.43 -79.82
CA ALA A 377 20.38 -60.51 -78.74
C ALA A 377 20.95 -60.08 -77.38
N GLU A 378 22.20 -60.44 -77.08
CA GLU A 378 22.89 -59.99 -75.86
C GLU A 378 23.16 -58.49 -75.86
N VAL A 379 23.57 -57.92 -77.00
CA VAL A 379 23.80 -56.47 -77.15
C VAL A 379 22.50 -55.69 -77.00
N ASP A 380 21.40 -56.15 -77.59
CA ASP A 380 20.08 -55.51 -77.48
C ASP A 380 19.57 -55.54 -76.03
N SER A 381 19.72 -56.68 -75.34
CA SER A 381 19.41 -56.83 -73.91
C SER A 381 20.27 -55.90 -73.05
N GLY A 382 21.59 -55.85 -73.30
CA GLY A 382 22.50 -54.93 -72.64
C GLY A 382 22.14 -53.46 -72.88
N GLY A 383 21.75 -53.11 -74.11
CA GLY A 383 21.28 -51.78 -74.48
C GLY A 383 20.04 -51.36 -73.68
N ALA A 384 19.07 -52.25 -73.51
CA ALA A 384 17.88 -51.99 -72.70
C ALA A 384 18.21 -51.75 -71.21
N LEU A 385 19.11 -52.55 -70.62
CA LEU A 385 19.55 -52.38 -69.23
C LEU A 385 20.28 -51.05 -69.03
N VAL A 386 21.17 -50.68 -69.95
CA VAL A 386 21.93 -49.43 -69.89
C VAL A 386 21.00 -48.22 -70.10
N HIS A 387 20.02 -48.30 -71.01
CA HIS A 387 19.01 -47.26 -71.15
C HIS A 387 18.21 -47.04 -69.86
N GLN A 388 17.80 -48.12 -69.19
CA GLN A 388 17.12 -48.03 -67.90
C GLN A 388 18.03 -47.42 -66.82
N ALA A 389 19.33 -47.74 -66.82
CA ALA A 389 20.30 -47.11 -65.93
C ALA A 389 20.41 -45.59 -66.18
N GLY A 390 20.34 -45.16 -67.45
CA GLY A 390 20.34 -43.75 -67.84
C GLY A 390 19.13 -43.00 -67.28
N LYS A 391 17.94 -43.57 -67.41
CA LYS A 391 16.72 -43.01 -66.82
C LYS A 391 16.82 -42.89 -65.30
N THR A 392 17.37 -43.89 -64.62
CA THR A 392 17.61 -43.85 -63.17
C THR A 392 18.56 -42.71 -62.78
N MET A 393 19.59 -42.40 -63.60
CA MET A 393 20.46 -41.24 -63.35
C MET A 393 19.70 -39.91 -63.47
N GLU A 394 18.77 -39.79 -64.41
CA GLU A 394 17.88 -38.62 -64.56
C GLU A 394 16.98 -38.41 -63.33
N ASP A 395 16.39 -39.50 -62.82
CA ASP A 395 15.58 -39.49 -61.60
C ASP A 395 16.42 -39.09 -60.37
N VAL A 396 17.68 -39.53 -60.30
CA VAL A 396 18.63 -39.14 -59.25
C VAL A 396 18.92 -37.64 -59.32
N VAL A 397 19.21 -37.08 -60.51
CA VAL A 397 19.45 -35.64 -60.68
C VAL A 397 18.23 -34.83 -60.22
N THR A 398 17.03 -35.24 -60.63
CA THR A 398 15.77 -34.59 -60.22
C THR A 398 15.57 -34.64 -58.71
N SER A 399 15.88 -35.78 -58.09
CA SER A 399 15.78 -35.95 -56.63
C SER A 399 16.76 -35.05 -55.87
N ILE A 400 17.99 -34.91 -56.38
CA ILE A 400 19.01 -34.05 -55.78
C ILE A 400 18.62 -32.57 -55.92
N GLN A 401 18.01 -32.15 -57.04
CA GLN A 401 17.48 -30.78 -57.19
C GLN A 401 16.45 -30.44 -56.11
N ARG A 402 15.56 -31.38 -55.77
CA ARG A 402 14.60 -31.20 -54.67
C ARG A 402 15.27 -31.08 -53.30
N VAL A 403 16.39 -31.79 -53.08
CA VAL A 403 17.21 -31.64 -51.87
C VAL A 403 17.80 -30.22 -51.81
N THR A 404 18.33 -29.71 -52.93
CA THR A 404 18.84 -28.33 -53.02
C THR A 404 17.77 -27.28 -52.73
N GLU A 405 16.56 -27.43 -53.28
CA GLU A 405 15.42 -26.55 -52.94
C GLU A 405 15.07 -26.60 -51.45
N THR A 406 15.07 -27.79 -50.85
CA THR A 406 14.78 -27.96 -49.42
C THR A 406 15.86 -27.29 -48.56
N MET A 407 17.14 -27.42 -48.94
CA MET A 407 18.23 -26.72 -48.25
C MET A 407 18.10 -25.20 -48.35
N ALA A 408 17.63 -24.67 -49.49
CA ALA A 408 17.34 -23.24 -49.63
C ALA A 408 16.26 -22.78 -48.64
N GLN A 409 15.15 -23.53 -48.53
CA GLN A 409 14.09 -23.21 -47.56
C GLN A 409 14.57 -23.29 -46.11
N ILE A 410 15.40 -24.28 -45.75
CA ILE A 410 15.94 -24.38 -44.38
C ILE A 410 16.87 -23.19 -44.07
N ARG A 411 17.67 -22.74 -45.04
CA ARG A 411 18.55 -21.58 -44.90
C ARG A 411 17.75 -20.29 -44.66
N ASP A 412 16.65 -20.11 -45.38
CA ASP A 412 15.76 -18.95 -45.19
C ASP A 412 15.11 -19.00 -43.80
N ASN A 413 14.60 -20.16 -43.38
CA ASN A 413 14.05 -20.36 -42.03
C ASN A 413 15.09 -20.10 -40.93
N ALA A 414 16.34 -20.53 -41.12
CA ALA A 414 17.42 -20.28 -40.16
C ALA A 414 17.75 -18.79 -40.04
N ARG A 415 17.65 -18.04 -41.15
CA ARG A 415 17.80 -16.57 -41.15
C ARG A 415 16.69 -15.90 -40.35
N ASP A 416 15.44 -16.29 -40.60
CA ASP A 416 14.27 -15.75 -39.90
C ASP A 416 14.30 -16.08 -38.39
N GLN A 417 14.73 -17.30 -38.04
CA GLN A 417 14.97 -17.69 -36.65
C GLN A 417 16.05 -16.82 -36.00
N SER A 418 17.16 -16.54 -36.70
CA SER A 418 18.22 -15.68 -36.18
C SER A 418 17.70 -14.28 -35.86
N THR A 419 16.89 -13.68 -36.74
CA THR A 419 16.26 -12.38 -36.48
C THR A 419 15.28 -12.46 -35.32
N SER A 420 14.47 -13.51 -35.24
CA SER A 420 13.53 -13.71 -34.13
C SER A 420 14.24 -13.84 -32.78
N ILE A 421 15.37 -14.54 -32.74
CA ILE A 421 16.20 -14.69 -31.54
C ILE A 421 16.78 -13.34 -31.11
N GLU A 422 17.21 -12.51 -32.06
CA GLU A 422 17.72 -11.15 -31.77
C GLU A 422 16.64 -10.28 -31.10
N HIS A 423 15.38 -10.35 -31.59
CA HIS A 423 14.25 -9.68 -30.96
C HIS A 423 13.94 -10.21 -29.55
N VAL A 424 14.00 -11.53 -29.35
CA VAL A 424 13.85 -12.14 -28.02
C VAL A 424 14.95 -11.64 -27.09
N ASN A 425 16.19 -11.58 -27.55
CA ASN A 425 17.33 -11.12 -26.77
C ASN A 425 17.18 -9.65 -26.32
N GLN A 426 16.70 -8.79 -27.22
CA GLN A 426 16.36 -7.40 -26.87
C GLN A 426 15.26 -7.33 -25.80
N THR A 427 14.22 -8.16 -25.90
CA THR A 427 13.13 -8.22 -24.92
C THR A 427 13.63 -8.70 -23.55
N VAL A 428 14.54 -9.68 -23.53
CA VAL A 428 15.17 -10.18 -22.30
C VAL A 428 15.99 -9.07 -21.64
N HIS A 429 16.74 -8.26 -22.39
CA HIS A 429 17.44 -7.10 -21.85
C HIS A 429 16.51 -6.04 -21.25
N GLU A 430 15.35 -5.78 -21.88
CA GLU A 430 14.34 -4.87 -21.32
C GLU A 430 13.75 -5.42 -20.01
N MET A 431 13.48 -6.73 -19.95
CA MET A 431 13.04 -7.39 -18.73
C MET A 431 14.09 -7.33 -17.61
N GLU A 432 15.38 -7.43 -17.95
CA GLU A 432 16.49 -7.28 -16.99
C GLU A 432 16.51 -5.87 -16.41
N ALA A 433 16.34 -4.83 -17.24
CA ALA A 433 16.26 -3.45 -16.80
C ALA A 433 15.07 -3.21 -15.84
N VAL A 434 13.89 -3.75 -16.15
CA VAL A 434 12.72 -3.68 -15.26
C VAL A 434 12.95 -4.44 -13.97
N THR A 435 13.59 -5.61 -14.02
CA THR A 435 13.93 -6.41 -12.84
C THR A 435 14.87 -5.64 -11.91
N GLN A 436 15.86 -4.95 -12.47
CA GLN A 436 16.75 -4.10 -11.70
C GLN A 436 16.02 -2.87 -11.12
N GLN A 437 15.09 -2.28 -11.86
CA GLN A 437 14.26 -1.18 -11.35
C GLN A 437 13.35 -1.64 -10.20
N ASN A 438 12.80 -2.86 -10.28
CA ASN A 438 12.01 -3.45 -9.19
C ASN A 438 12.83 -3.58 -7.90
N ARG A 439 14.12 -3.95 -7.99
CA ARG A 439 14.99 -3.98 -6.82
C ARG A 439 15.13 -2.62 -6.14
N ILE A 440 15.34 -1.57 -6.93
CA ILE A 440 15.42 -0.19 -6.41
C ILE A 440 14.09 0.21 -5.77
N MET A 441 12.96 -0.08 -6.42
CA MET A 441 11.64 0.24 -5.87
C MET A 441 11.36 -0.51 -4.55
N VAL A 442 11.79 -1.76 -4.43
CA VAL A 442 11.68 -2.54 -3.20
C VAL A 442 12.51 -1.90 -2.08
N GLU A 443 13.74 -1.47 -2.35
CA GLU A 443 14.59 -0.79 -1.38
C GLU A 443 13.98 0.55 -0.91
N GLU A 444 13.47 1.36 -1.84
CA GLU A 444 12.80 2.63 -1.53
C GLU A 444 11.50 2.43 -0.73
N ALA A 445 10.70 1.43 -1.11
CA ALA A 445 9.44 1.13 -0.44
C ALA A 445 9.67 0.55 0.96
N ALA A 446 10.73 -0.24 1.17
CA ALA A 446 11.14 -0.70 2.49
C ALA A 446 11.57 0.46 3.39
N ALA A 447 12.40 1.38 2.88
CA ALA A 447 12.82 2.57 3.60
C ALA A 447 11.62 3.48 3.97
N THR A 448 10.69 3.66 3.03
CA THR A 448 9.46 4.42 3.25
C THR A 448 8.59 3.77 4.33
N SER A 449 8.40 2.46 4.28
CA SER A 449 7.61 1.72 5.27
C SER A 449 8.22 1.80 6.68
N ALA A 450 9.55 1.73 6.79
CA ALA A 450 10.25 1.93 8.04
C ALA A 450 10.05 3.35 8.60
N SER A 451 10.14 4.38 7.74
CA SER A 451 9.88 5.76 8.14
C SER A 451 8.44 5.99 8.59
N LEU A 452 7.45 5.36 7.95
CA LEU A 452 6.05 5.41 8.41
C LEU A 452 5.89 4.75 9.79
N SER A 453 6.52 3.59 10.01
CA SER A 453 6.48 2.90 11.31
C SER A 453 7.03 3.78 12.43
N ASP A 454 8.14 4.46 12.19
CA ASP A 454 8.73 5.36 13.18
C ASP A 454 7.88 6.62 13.43
N GLU A 455 7.25 7.17 12.40
CA GLU A 455 6.32 8.30 12.56
C GLU A 455 5.06 7.90 13.35
N VAL A 456 4.55 6.69 13.13
CA VAL A 456 3.45 6.12 13.93
C VAL A 456 3.86 6.00 15.40
N LYS A 457 5.05 5.44 15.70
CA LYS A 457 5.56 5.35 17.09
C LYS A 457 5.66 6.74 17.73
N ARG A 458 6.11 7.74 16.97
CA ARG A 458 6.19 9.13 17.42
C ARG A 458 4.81 9.68 17.76
N LEU A 459 3.82 9.50 16.88
CA LEU A 459 2.44 9.96 17.10
C LEU A 459 1.79 9.26 18.30
N ILE A 460 1.98 7.95 18.45
CA ILE A 460 1.49 7.20 19.62
C ILE A 460 2.11 7.75 20.91
N SER A 461 3.41 8.05 20.91
CA SER A 461 4.10 8.65 22.07
C SER A 461 3.55 10.03 22.44
N VAL A 462 3.29 10.89 21.44
CA VAL A 462 2.69 12.22 21.66
C VAL A 462 1.29 12.11 22.24
N VAL A 463 0.49 11.17 21.74
CA VAL A 463 -0.88 10.94 22.20
C VAL A 463 -0.92 10.28 23.59
N HIS A 464 0.10 9.49 23.96
CA HIS A 464 0.18 8.82 25.26
C HIS A 464 0.18 9.78 26.46
N VAL A 465 0.50 11.05 26.25
CA VAL A 465 0.35 12.11 27.28
C VAL A 465 -1.11 12.27 27.71
N PHE A 466 -2.08 11.98 26.84
CA PHE A 466 -3.50 12.08 27.13
C PHE A 466 -4.06 10.73 27.60
N ARG A 467 -4.44 10.66 28.89
CA ARG A 467 -5.14 9.49 29.43
C ARG A 467 -6.61 9.57 29.05
N LEU A 468 -7.01 8.65 28.19
CA LEU A 468 -8.40 8.38 27.83
C LEU A 468 -9.00 7.45 28.90
N SER A 469 -9.23 7.96 30.10
CA SER A 469 -9.95 7.19 31.13
C SER A 469 -11.38 6.90 30.65
N VAL A 470 -11.78 5.64 30.76
CA VAL A 470 -13.14 5.14 30.47
C VAL A 470 -14.08 5.46 31.62
#